data_AF-A0A4Z2FQK6-F1
#
_entry.id   AF-A0A4Z2FQK6-F1
#
_cell.length_a   1.000
_cell.length_b   1.000
_cell.length_c   1.000
_cell.angle_alpha   90.00
_cell.angle_beta   90.00
_cell.angle_gamma   90.00
#
_symmetry.space_group_name_H-M   'P 1'
#
loop_
_entity.id
_entity.type
_entity.pdbx_description
1 polymer ?
#
loop_
_entity_poly.entity_id
_entity_poly.type
_entity_poly.pdbx_seq_one_letter_code
_entity_poly.pdbx_strand_id
1 'polypeptide(L)'
;MGRSSKDKRDIYYRLAKEEGWRARSAFKLLQLDHEFHLFTDVDFNQLEGPNRVIVPFLACGDLSAFDSDRTYPLQLDAGKQYQYTPPTQPPIRPPYQQACHLRKNNLLSREDEAPPST
;
A
#
# COMPACT_ATOMS: atom_id res chain seq x y z
N MET A 1 1.35 3.64 -21.79
CA MET A 1 1.21 2.98 -20.48
C MET A 1 1.47 1.49 -20.65
N GLY A 2 2.64 1.01 -20.23
CA GLY A 2 3.02 -0.39 -20.39
C GLY A 2 2.15 -1.30 -19.52
N ARG A 3 1.47 -2.27 -20.14
CA ARG A 3 0.71 -3.32 -19.46
C ARG A 3 1.68 -4.20 -18.67
N SER A 4 1.96 -3.83 -17.42
CA SER A 4 2.75 -4.63 -16.48
C SER A 4 2.15 -6.04 -16.36
N SER A 5 3.00 -7.08 -16.26
CA SER A 5 2.55 -8.48 -16.07
C SER A 5 1.68 -8.68 -14.82
N LYS A 6 1.68 -7.70 -13.91
CA LYS A 6 0.89 -7.66 -12.69
C LYS A 6 -0.62 -7.47 -12.96
N ASP A 7 -1.00 -6.61 -13.91
CA ASP A 7 -2.41 -6.38 -14.29
C ASP A 7 -3.04 -7.58 -15.01
N LYS A 8 -2.22 -8.38 -15.69
CA LYS A 8 -2.69 -9.64 -16.31
C LYS A 8 -2.94 -10.75 -15.29
N ARG A 9 -2.27 -10.73 -14.14
CA ARG A 9 -2.42 -11.77 -13.10
C ARG A 9 -3.51 -11.45 -12.08
N ASP A 10 -3.79 -10.17 -11.84
CA ASP A 10 -4.78 -9.75 -10.84
C ASP A 10 -6.14 -9.42 -11.49
N ILE A 11 -7.04 -10.40 -11.45
CA ILE A 11 -8.37 -10.31 -12.06
C ILE A 11 -9.19 -9.19 -11.41
N TYR A 12 -9.16 -9.05 -10.08
CA TYR A 12 -9.96 -8.04 -9.37
C TYR A 12 -9.46 -6.62 -9.63
N TYR A 13 -8.15 -6.44 -9.83
CA TYR A 13 -7.63 -5.15 -10.23
C TYR A 13 -8.14 -4.74 -11.61
N ARG A 14 -8.17 -5.67 -12.56
CA ARG A 14 -8.65 -5.40 -13.91
C ARG A 14 -10.14 -5.05 -13.93
N LEU A 15 -10.97 -5.87 -13.29
CA LEU A 15 -12.41 -5.62 -13.16
C LEU A 15 -12.67 -4.26 -12.50
N ALA A 16 -11.91 -3.91 -11.46
CA ALA A 16 -12.02 -2.60 -10.83
C ALA A 16 -11.70 -1.44 -11.77
N LYS A 17 -10.71 -1.57 -12.65
CA LYS A 17 -10.39 -0.51 -13.62
C LYS A 17 -11.37 -0.43 -14.78
N GLU A 18 -11.89 -1.56 -15.24
CA GLU A 18 -12.91 -1.63 -16.30
C GLU A 18 -14.24 -1.02 -15.84
N GLU A 19 -14.67 -1.32 -14.61
CA GLU A 19 -15.92 -0.86 -14.02
C GLU A 19 -15.79 0.48 -13.25
N GLY A 20 -14.64 1.14 -13.34
CA GLY A 20 -14.43 2.48 -12.74
C GLY A 20 -14.35 2.52 -11.21
N TRP A 21 -14.13 1.39 -10.54
CA TRP A 21 -13.96 1.32 -9.10
C TRP A 21 -12.58 1.83 -8.67
N ARG A 22 -12.55 2.55 -7.54
CA ARG A 22 -11.33 3.14 -6.97
C ARG A 22 -10.31 2.08 -6.52
N ALA A 23 -10.77 0.93 -6.03
CA ALA A 23 -9.93 -0.11 -5.45
C ALA A 23 -10.39 -1.52 -5.84
N ARG A 24 -9.43 -2.43 -6.03
CA ARG A 24 -9.70 -3.86 -6.33
C ARG A 24 -10.44 -4.61 -5.21
N SER A 25 -10.44 -4.06 -3.99
CA SER A 25 -11.14 -4.66 -2.85
C SER A 25 -12.65 -4.70 -3.03
N ALA A 26 -13.23 -3.79 -3.83
CA ALA A 26 -14.67 -3.81 -4.14
C ALA A 26 -15.11 -5.18 -4.67
N PHE A 27 -14.42 -5.70 -5.69
CA PHE A 27 -14.74 -7.01 -6.26
C PHE A 27 -14.42 -8.19 -5.35
N LYS A 28 -13.44 -8.04 -4.44
CA LYS A 28 -13.18 -9.07 -3.43
C LYS A 28 -14.29 -9.15 -2.40
N LEU A 29 -14.82 -8.01 -1.97
CA LEU A 29 -15.94 -7.94 -1.03
C LEU A 29 -17.21 -8.50 -1.66
N LEU A 30 -17.47 -8.16 -2.93
CA LEU A 30 -18.60 -8.73 -3.68
C LEU A 30 -18.50 -10.26 -3.80
N GLN A 31 -17.31 -10.79 -4.04
CA GLN A 31 -17.12 -12.25 -4.06
C GLN A 31 -17.38 -12.89 -2.68
N LEU A 32 -16.84 -12.29 -1.62
CA LEU A 32 -17.08 -12.80 -0.27
C LEU A 32 -18.55 -12.73 0.12
N ASP A 33 -19.25 -11.67 -0.28
CA ASP A 33 -20.69 -11.55 -0.08
C ASP A 33 -21.48 -12.62 -0.87
N HIS A 34 -21.09 -12.90 -2.10
CA HIS A 34 -21.70 -13.97 -2.89
C HIS A 34 -21.53 -15.35 -2.22
N GLU A 35 -20.38 -15.62 -1.60
CA GLU A 35 -20.08 -16.91 -0.96
C GLU A 35 -20.64 -17.04 0.47
N PHE A 36 -20.60 -15.96 1.24
CA PHE A 36 -20.92 -15.96 2.68
C PHE A 36 -22.16 -15.14 3.04
N HIS A 37 -22.81 -14.51 2.06
CA HIS A 37 -24.06 -13.75 2.21
C HIS A 37 -23.98 -12.64 3.27
N LEU A 38 -22.81 -12.01 3.37
CA LEU A 38 -22.43 -11.05 4.42
C LEU A 38 -23.37 -9.84 4.53
N PHE A 39 -24.01 -9.44 3.44
CA PHE A 39 -24.85 -8.23 3.38
C PHE A 39 -26.35 -8.52 3.34
N THR A 40 -26.78 -9.78 3.36
CA THR A 40 -28.21 -10.17 3.19
C THR A 40 -29.10 -9.62 4.30
N ASP A 41 -28.64 -9.67 5.54
CA ASP A 41 -29.41 -9.23 6.73
C ASP A 41 -28.98 -7.85 7.23
N VAL A 42 -28.28 -7.07 6.40
CA VAL A 42 -27.80 -5.73 6.77
C VAL A 42 -28.74 -4.65 6.22
N ASP A 43 -29.50 -4.00 7.09
CA ASP A 43 -30.25 -2.80 6.71
C ASP A 43 -29.36 -1.55 6.86
N PHE A 44 -28.79 -1.13 5.75
CA PHE A 44 -27.94 0.07 5.69
C PHE A 44 -28.68 1.36 6.09
N ASN A 45 -30.02 1.39 6.05
CA ASN A 45 -30.80 2.55 6.48
C ASN A 45 -30.86 2.71 8.00
N GLN A 46 -30.60 1.63 8.75
CA GLN A 46 -30.55 1.62 10.22
C GLN A 46 -29.18 2.00 10.77
N LEU A 47 -28.17 2.22 9.92
CA LEU A 47 -26.88 2.71 10.40
C LEU A 47 -27.05 4.11 10.99
N GLU A 48 -26.47 4.34 12.17
CA GLU A 48 -26.48 5.62 12.86
C GLU A 48 -25.06 6.13 13.12
N GLY A 49 -24.95 7.45 13.33
CA GLY A 49 -23.69 8.10 13.67
C GLY A 49 -22.59 7.91 12.60
N PRO A 50 -21.34 7.64 13.00
CA PRO A 50 -20.21 7.53 12.07
C PRO A 50 -20.37 6.45 10.99
N ASN A 51 -21.17 5.42 11.23
CA ASN A 51 -21.35 4.31 10.29
C ASN A 51 -22.26 4.66 9.09
N ARG A 52 -23.04 5.74 9.16
CA ARG A 52 -23.90 6.23 8.07
C ARG A 52 -23.28 7.39 7.27
N VAL A 53 -22.28 8.06 7.85
CA VAL A 53 -21.70 9.25 7.23
C VAL A 53 -20.64 8.82 6.22
N ILE A 54 -20.95 8.97 4.93
CA ILE A 54 -19.93 8.93 3.89
C ILE A 54 -19.10 10.20 4.00
N VAL A 55 -17.86 10.07 4.47
CA VAL A 55 -16.95 11.21 4.53
C VAL A 55 -16.69 11.69 3.09
N PRO A 56 -17.05 12.94 2.75
CA PRO A 56 -16.70 13.48 1.45
C PRO A 56 -15.19 13.47 1.33
N PHE A 57 -14.68 12.81 0.30
CA PHE A 57 -13.24 12.76 0.05
C PHE A 57 -12.77 14.16 -0.31
N LEU A 58 -12.24 14.89 0.66
CA LEU A 58 -11.53 16.14 0.42
C LEU A 58 -10.11 15.79 0.01
N ALA A 59 -9.83 15.85 -1.29
CA ALA A 59 -8.46 15.74 -1.77
C ALA A 59 -7.64 16.88 -1.17
N CYS A 60 -6.72 16.57 -0.26
CA CYS A 60 -5.78 17.52 0.30
C CYS A 60 -4.65 17.76 -0.71
N GLY A 61 -4.94 18.56 -1.73
CA GLY A 61 -4.01 18.95 -2.79
C GLY A 61 -4.72 19.71 -3.90
N ASP A 62 -4.00 20.59 -4.59
CA ASP A 62 -4.50 21.20 -5.82
C ASP A 62 -4.50 20.15 -6.94
N LEU A 63 -5.56 20.10 -7.75
CA LEU A 63 -5.63 19.22 -8.93
C LEU A 63 -4.55 19.55 -9.97
N SER A 64 -3.96 20.75 -9.88
CA SER A 64 -2.84 21.18 -10.73
C SER A 64 -1.46 20.76 -10.23
N ALA A 65 -1.34 20.27 -8.99
CA ALA A 65 -0.06 19.97 -8.35
C ALA A 65 0.48 18.57 -8.71
N PHE A 66 1.72 18.31 -8.28
CA PHE A 66 2.38 17.02 -8.47
C PHE A 66 1.63 15.88 -7.76
N ASP A 67 1.41 14.78 -8.49
CA ASP A 67 0.82 13.53 -8.01
C ASP A 67 1.85 12.72 -7.21
N SER A 68 1.57 12.40 -5.95
CA SER A 68 2.51 11.67 -5.09
C SER A 68 2.85 10.27 -5.62
N ASP A 69 1.99 9.69 -6.45
CA ASP A 69 2.18 8.35 -7.00
C ASP A 69 2.99 8.37 -8.31
N ARG A 70 3.43 9.54 -8.78
CA ARG A 70 4.22 9.69 -10.02
C ARG A 70 5.66 10.07 -9.72
N THR A 71 6.54 9.62 -10.61
CA THR A 71 7.93 10.09 -10.68
C THR A 71 8.01 11.26 -11.64
N TYR A 72 8.52 12.41 -11.18
CA TYR A 72 8.74 13.60 -11.99
C TYR A 72 10.24 13.85 -12.20
N PRO A 73 10.61 14.55 -13.28
CA PRO A 73 11.96 15.08 -13.43
C PRO A 73 12.33 15.97 -12.24
N LEU A 74 13.57 15.89 -11.76
CA LEU A 74 14.04 16.72 -10.64
C LEU A 74 14.17 18.20 -11.02
N GLN A 75 14.34 18.48 -12.31
CA GLN A 75 14.48 19.81 -12.87
C GLN A 75 13.10 20.41 -13.16
N LEU A 76 12.52 21.09 -12.18
CA LEU A 76 11.15 21.62 -12.27
C LEU A 76 11.08 23.01 -12.94
N ASP A 77 12.02 23.89 -12.60
CA ASP A 77 12.06 25.26 -13.12
C ASP A 77 13.11 25.37 -14.24
N ALA A 78 12.74 26.01 -15.35
CA ALA A 78 13.67 26.26 -16.47
C ALA A 78 14.89 27.12 -16.07
N GLY A 79 14.79 27.89 -14.98
CA GLY A 79 15.84 28.79 -14.50
C GLY A 79 16.63 28.31 -13.27
N LYS A 80 16.30 27.16 -12.68
CA LYS A 80 16.97 26.69 -11.45
C LYS A 80 17.41 25.24 -11.58
N GLN A 81 18.70 24.98 -11.38
CA GLN A 81 19.22 23.62 -11.28
C GLN A 81 18.73 22.95 -10.00
N TYR A 82 18.33 21.67 -10.12
CA TYR A 82 17.98 20.88 -8.96
C TYR A 82 19.14 20.85 -7.95
N GLN A 83 18.83 21.15 -6.70
CA GLN A 83 19.77 21.05 -5.59
C GLN A 83 19.29 19.99 -4.60
N TYR A 84 20.08 18.92 -4.44
CA TYR A 84 19.80 17.90 -3.44
C TYR A 84 19.99 18.46 -2.03
N THR A 85 18.95 18.33 -1.21
CA THR A 85 19.02 18.59 0.24
C THR A 85 18.86 17.27 1.00
N PRO A 86 19.73 16.95 1.97
CA PRO A 86 19.55 15.77 2.79
C PRO A 86 18.26 15.88 3.62
N PRO A 87 17.58 14.76 3.92
CA PRO A 87 16.42 14.78 4.79
C PRO A 87 16.80 15.30 6.18
N THR A 88 15.89 16.03 6.83
CA THR A 88 16.09 16.57 8.18
C THR A 88 16.45 15.49 9.20
N GLN A 89 15.88 14.31 9.03
CA GLN A 89 16.23 13.11 9.78
C GLN A 89 16.59 12.00 8.79
N PRO A 90 17.84 11.50 8.79
CA PRO A 90 18.17 10.33 7.99
C PRO A 90 17.40 9.12 8.50
N PRO A 91 17.12 8.12 7.63
CA PRO A 91 16.54 6.86 8.06
C PRO A 91 17.31 6.31 9.26
N ILE A 92 16.58 6.04 10.34
CA ILE A 92 17.16 5.34 11.48
C ILE A 92 17.60 3.95 11.04
N ARG A 93 18.46 3.35 11.86
CA ARG A 93 18.84 1.95 11.73
C ARG A 93 17.59 1.10 11.49
N PRO A 94 17.52 0.31 10.40
CA PRO A 94 16.34 -0.48 10.13
C PRO A 94 16.15 -1.52 11.23
N PRO A 95 14.91 -1.85 11.63
CA PRO A 95 14.64 -2.88 12.66
C PRO A 95 15.31 -4.22 12.37
N TYR A 96 15.51 -4.54 11.09
CA TYR A 96 16.15 -5.78 10.63
C TYR A 96 17.68 -5.69 10.49
N GLN A 97 18.33 -4.59 10.91
CA GLN A 97 19.79 -4.47 10.75
C GLN A 97 20.55 -5.62 11.45
N GLN A 98 20.12 -5.99 12.66
CA GLN A 98 20.72 -7.10 13.41
C GLN A 98 20.54 -8.43 12.68
N ALA A 99 19.34 -8.70 12.16
CA ALA A 99 19.08 -9.91 11.37
C ALA A 99 19.95 -9.96 10.10
N CYS A 100 20.10 -8.84 9.38
CA CYS A 100 21.00 -8.75 8.23
C CYS A 100 22.47 -8.99 8.61
N HIS A 101 22.91 -8.47 9.76
CA HIS A 101 24.26 -8.70 10.28
C HIS A 101 24.48 -10.18 10.65
N LEU A 102 23.57 -10.78 11.40
CA LEU A 102 23.64 -12.20 11.79
C LEU A 102 23.65 -13.10 10.55
N ARG A 103 22.80 -12.81 9.57
CA ARG A 103 22.77 -13.53 8.29
C ARG A 103 24.08 -13.42 7.53
N LYS A 104 24.65 -12.21 7.44
CA LYS A 104 25.91 -11.96 6.73
C LYS A 104 27.10 -12.70 7.37
N ASN A 105 27.09 -12.84 8.69
CA ASN A 105 28.15 -13.50 9.45
C ASN A 105 27.85 -14.96 9.80
N ASN A 106 26.76 -15.53 9.28
CA ASN A 106 26.33 -16.92 9.55
C ASN A 106 26.14 -17.22 11.06
N LEU A 107 25.67 -16.22 11.82
CA LEU A 107 25.40 -16.27 13.27
C LEU A 107 23.91 -16.48 13.59
N LEU A 108 23.11 -16.89 12.60
CA LEU A 108 21.70 -17.22 12.83
C LEU A 108 21.61 -18.57 13.55
N SER A 109 20.71 -18.68 14.52
CA SER A 109 20.42 -19.95 15.20
C SER A 109 20.05 -21.01 14.16
N ARG A 110 20.69 -22.17 14.25
CA ARG A 110 20.34 -23.36 13.46
C ARG A 110 19.43 -24.24 14.31
N GLU A 111 18.50 -24.92 13.66
CA GLU A 111 17.53 -25.81 14.34
C GLU A 111 18.23 -27.02 14.99
N ASP A 112 19.47 -27.33 14.59
CA ASP A 112 20.21 -28.54 15.00
C ASP A 112 21.11 -28.37 16.24
N GLU A 113 21.22 -27.18 16.84
CA GLU A 113 22.04 -26.99 18.07
C GLU A 113 21.18 -27.21 19.32
N ALA A 114 21.24 -28.43 19.88
CA ALA A 114 20.68 -28.74 21.19
C ALA A 114 21.30 -27.81 22.27
N PRO A 115 20.52 -27.36 23.27
CA PRO A 115 21.02 -26.47 24.31
C PRO A 115 22.17 -27.14 25.10
N PRO A 116 23.22 -26.39 25.48
CA PRO A 116 24.35 -26.95 26.23
C PRO A 116 23.86 -27.48 27.57
N SER A 117 24.14 -28.76 27.85
CA SER A 117 23.92 -29.39 29.13
C SER A 117 24.76 -28.68 30.21
N THR A 118 24.08 -28.21 31.26
CA THR A 118 24.68 -27.58 32.45
C THR A 118 25.58 -28.55 33.21
#